data_AF-A0A0D2N8M7-F1
#
_entry.id   AF-A0A0D2N8M7-F1
#
_cell.length_a   1.000
_cell.length_b   1.000
_cell.length_c   1.000
_cell.angle_alpha   90.00
_cell.angle_beta   90.00
_cell.angle_gamma   90.00
#
_symmetry.space_group_name_H-M   'P 1'
#
loop_
_entity.id
_entity.type
_entity.pdbx_description
1 polymer ?
#
loop_
_entity_poly.entity_id
_entity_poly.type
_entity_poly.pdbx_seq_one_letter_code
_entity_poly.pdbx_strand_id
1 'polypeptide(L)'
;CSTSLETLMEFVSAAKELSDVVDMPLHVSAPRQSCFRVMNSAEFSKLKPIEFREILRSQTIISVDENAIPAEFNIDSLLQLQSYSSVFDIEGILTCLLTGRVGSSFKDLSASNPPKLRGGTINDILKCAKQDDGRKIVQVRSMPYSSAGWTVGPFSTDYVAWRATERLPFANDSGQHLPIADSHFQLVATKGAYVWWDVAPRGLGRHLTFKTGGQCIWIARPRARAENGNVLRPSDYDIMGDVGLFLSGGYHDSKPRNTYWQVEQIYLGPGMTMYALIALSGECVSN
;
A
#
# COMPACT_ATOMS: atom_id res chain seq x y z
N CYS A 1 21.27 11.02 -1.65
CA CYS A 1 20.18 11.56 -2.49
C CYS A 1 20.17 10.96 -3.90
N SER A 2 21.34 10.69 -4.51
CA SER A 2 21.43 9.88 -5.73
C SER A 2 20.91 8.46 -5.51
N THR A 3 21.22 7.86 -4.36
CA THR A 3 20.84 6.49 -3.99
C THR A 3 19.32 6.20 -4.00
N SER A 4 18.47 7.07 -3.44
CA SER A 4 17.01 6.83 -3.41
C SER A 4 16.36 6.87 -4.80
N LEU A 5 16.86 7.74 -5.69
CA LEU A 5 16.39 7.80 -7.06
C LEU A 5 16.95 6.64 -7.89
N GLU A 6 18.23 6.30 -7.71
CA GLU A 6 18.82 5.11 -8.30
C GLU A 6 18.04 3.87 -7.92
N THR A 7 17.67 3.70 -6.64
CA THR A 7 16.81 2.60 -6.22
C THR A 7 15.44 2.69 -6.91
N LEU A 8 14.75 3.85 -6.87
CA LEU A 8 13.46 4.04 -7.57
C LEU A 8 13.54 3.66 -9.07
N MET A 9 14.61 4.08 -9.75
CA MET A 9 14.84 3.81 -11.15
C MET A 9 15.23 2.34 -11.39
N GLU A 10 15.95 1.70 -10.47
CA GLU A 10 16.18 0.26 -10.47
C GLU A 10 14.85 -0.50 -10.34
N PHE A 11 13.88 -0.03 -9.55
CA PHE A 11 12.54 -0.65 -9.50
C PHE A 11 11.78 -0.51 -10.80
N VAL A 12 11.75 0.70 -11.36
CA VAL A 12 11.06 0.96 -12.62
C VAL A 12 11.70 0.12 -13.73
N SER A 13 13.03 0.02 -13.76
CA SER A 13 13.77 -0.80 -14.73
C SER A 13 13.52 -2.29 -14.50
N ALA A 14 13.52 -2.74 -13.25
CA ALA A 14 13.20 -4.10 -12.87
C ALA A 14 11.80 -4.50 -13.35
N ALA A 15 10.78 -3.70 -13.02
CA ALA A 15 9.42 -3.96 -13.46
C ALA A 15 9.31 -4.04 -15.00
N LYS A 16 10.04 -3.18 -15.72
CA LYS A 16 10.14 -3.20 -17.19
C LYS A 16 10.82 -4.46 -17.73
N GLU A 17 11.93 -4.90 -17.16
CA GLU A 17 12.62 -6.12 -17.63
C GLU A 17 11.74 -7.38 -17.50
N LEU A 18 10.86 -7.44 -16.50
CA LEU A 18 9.91 -8.56 -16.37
C LEU A 18 8.84 -8.54 -17.49
N SER A 19 8.47 -7.33 -17.96
CA SER A 19 7.60 -7.13 -19.12
C SER A 19 8.34 -7.16 -20.46
N ASP A 20 9.67 -7.11 -20.47
CA ASP A 20 10.45 -7.24 -21.71
C ASP A 20 10.67 -8.72 -22.08
N VAL A 21 10.58 -9.64 -21.11
CA VAL A 21 10.56 -11.10 -21.35
C VAL A 21 9.19 -11.59 -21.80
N VAL A 22 8.13 -10.86 -21.47
CA VAL A 22 6.74 -11.15 -21.84
C VAL A 22 6.07 -9.82 -22.16
N ASP A 23 5.68 -9.57 -23.42
CA ASP A 23 5.08 -8.31 -23.93
C ASP A 23 3.89 -7.75 -23.11
N MET A 24 3.43 -8.47 -22.07
CA MET A 24 2.42 -8.06 -21.11
C MET A 24 2.81 -8.42 -19.67
N PRO A 25 2.40 -7.61 -18.66
CA PRO A 25 2.59 -7.93 -17.24
C PRO A 25 2.14 -9.35 -16.86
N LEU A 26 2.82 -9.99 -15.92
CA LEU A 26 2.53 -11.38 -15.51
C LEU A 26 1.07 -11.61 -15.07
N HIS A 27 0.45 -10.64 -14.41
CA HIS A 27 -0.95 -10.72 -14.01
C HIS A 27 -1.94 -10.75 -15.18
N VAL A 28 -1.48 -10.41 -16.39
CA VAL A 28 -2.21 -10.52 -17.67
C VAL A 28 -1.78 -11.78 -18.43
N SER A 29 -0.48 -11.97 -18.62
CA SER A 29 0.07 -13.03 -19.48
C SER A 29 0.09 -14.42 -18.82
N ALA A 30 0.34 -14.50 -17.51
CA ALA A 30 0.37 -15.73 -16.74
C ALA A 30 -0.24 -15.55 -15.32
N PRO A 31 -1.57 -15.31 -15.19
CA PRO A 31 -2.19 -14.92 -13.92
C PRO A 31 -2.02 -15.91 -12.76
N ARG A 32 -1.73 -17.18 -13.05
CA ARG A 32 -1.45 -18.21 -12.03
C ARG A 32 -0.03 -18.14 -11.46
N GLN A 33 0.91 -17.52 -12.18
CA GLN A 33 2.30 -17.32 -11.76
C GLN A 33 2.53 -15.91 -11.20
N SER A 34 1.57 -15.01 -11.40
CA SER A 34 1.56 -13.65 -10.88
C SER A 34 1.35 -13.62 -9.36
N CYS A 35 1.94 -12.65 -8.67
CA CYS A 35 1.60 -12.35 -7.28
C CYS A 35 0.24 -11.66 -7.13
N PHE A 36 -0.35 -11.20 -8.23
CA PHE A 36 -1.67 -10.59 -8.27
C PHE A 36 -2.71 -11.52 -8.89
N ARG A 37 -3.88 -11.60 -8.25
CA ARG A 37 -5.10 -12.18 -8.77
C ARG A 37 -6.11 -11.06 -9.03
N VAL A 38 -6.17 -10.61 -10.28
CA VAL A 38 -7.12 -9.58 -10.73
C VAL A 38 -8.45 -10.23 -11.10
N MET A 39 -9.56 -9.70 -10.61
CA MET A 39 -10.92 -10.15 -10.89
C MET A 39 -11.91 -8.98 -10.83
N ASN A 40 -13.06 -9.10 -11.50
CA ASN A 40 -14.11 -8.09 -11.38
C ASN A 40 -14.95 -8.28 -10.09
N SER A 41 -15.70 -7.25 -9.72
CA SER A 41 -16.55 -7.25 -8.51
C SER A 41 -17.60 -8.38 -8.50
N ALA A 42 -18.13 -8.78 -9.66
CA ALA A 42 -19.09 -9.86 -9.78
C ALA A 42 -18.46 -11.26 -9.55
N GLU A 43 -17.18 -11.43 -9.88
CA GLU A 43 -16.41 -12.63 -9.56
C GLU A 43 -16.01 -12.64 -8.09
N PHE A 44 -15.53 -11.51 -7.58
CA PHE A 44 -15.12 -11.35 -6.19
C PHE A 44 -16.26 -11.65 -5.21
N SER A 45 -17.45 -11.11 -5.48
CA SER A 45 -18.65 -11.32 -4.64
C SER A 45 -19.12 -12.78 -4.56
N LYS A 46 -18.70 -13.64 -5.50
CA LYS A 46 -19.03 -15.07 -5.50
C LYS A 46 -18.04 -15.92 -4.72
N LEU A 47 -16.89 -15.37 -4.31
CA LEU A 47 -15.87 -16.11 -3.57
C LEU A 47 -16.39 -16.54 -2.21
N LYS A 48 -16.18 -17.81 -1.87
CA LYS A 48 -16.39 -18.31 -0.52
C LYS A 48 -15.22 -17.91 0.38
N PRO A 49 -15.43 -17.78 1.71
CA PRO A 49 -14.34 -17.48 2.65
C PRO A 49 -13.15 -18.44 2.60
N ILE A 50 -13.36 -19.70 2.23
CA ILE A 50 -12.27 -20.67 2.05
C ILE A 50 -11.45 -20.37 0.79
N GLU A 51 -12.09 -20.04 -0.32
CA GLU A 51 -11.43 -19.73 -1.60
C GLU A 51 -10.66 -18.41 -1.49
N PHE A 52 -11.26 -17.39 -0.88
CA PHE A 52 -10.60 -16.12 -0.61
C PHE A 52 -9.31 -16.30 0.20
N ARG A 53 -9.36 -17.09 1.28
CA ARG A 53 -8.17 -17.39 2.10
C ARG A 53 -7.10 -18.15 1.33
N GLU A 54 -7.48 -19.16 0.56
CA GLU A 54 -6.52 -19.93 -0.25
C GLU A 54 -5.83 -19.07 -1.32
N ILE A 55 -6.57 -18.16 -1.96
CA ILE A 55 -5.99 -17.18 -2.88
C ILE A 55 -5.09 -16.20 -2.12
N LEU A 56 -5.52 -15.66 -0.97
CA LEU A 56 -4.73 -14.69 -0.20
C LEU A 56 -3.42 -15.25 0.37
N ARG A 57 -3.36 -16.56 0.63
CA ARG A 57 -2.08 -17.23 0.94
C ARG A 57 -1.15 -17.07 -0.25
N SER A 58 -1.66 -17.41 -1.43
CA SER A 58 -1.13 -17.26 -2.78
C SER A 58 -0.55 -15.91 -3.20
N GLN A 59 -1.47 -14.97 -3.22
CA GLN A 59 -1.56 -13.86 -4.15
C GLN A 59 -2.28 -12.70 -3.47
N THR A 60 -1.95 -11.49 -3.88
CA THR A 60 -2.72 -10.29 -3.59
C THR A 60 -3.95 -10.28 -4.48
N ILE A 61 -5.15 -10.13 -3.90
CA ILE A 61 -6.40 -10.06 -4.66
C ILE A 61 -6.67 -8.62 -5.03
N ILE A 62 -6.96 -8.38 -6.31
CA ILE A 62 -7.42 -7.09 -6.82
C ILE A 62 -8.84 -7.27 -7.35
N SER A 63 -9.80 -6.61 -6.72
CA SER A 63 -11.18 -6.52 -7.21
C SER A 63 -11.35 -5.23 -8.00
N VAL A 64 -11.97 -5.31 -9.17
CA VAL A 64 -12.25 -4.16 -10.04
C VAL A 64 -13.76 -3.95 -10.15
N ASP A 65 -14.23 -2.77 -9.73
CA ASP A 65 -15.57 -2.29 -9.99
C ASP A 65 -15.58 -1.35 -11.19
N GLU A 66 -16.01 -1.86 -12.33
CA GLU A 66 -16.09 -1.12 -13.60
C GLU A 66 -17.13 0.01 -13.58
N ASN A 67 -18.06 0.00 -12.62
CA ASN A 67 -19.09 1.03 -12.47
C ASN A 67 -18.69 2.12 -11.48
N ALA A 68 -17.51 2.04 -10.86
CA ALA A 68 -17.07 3.01 -9.89
C ALA A 68 -16.85 4.37 -10.57
N ILE A 69 -17.44 5.41 -9.98
CA ILE A 69 -17.23 6.79 -10.42
C ILE A 69 -16.02 7.34 -9.66
N PRO A 70 -14.94 7.76 -10.36
CA PRO A 70 -13.81 8.41 -9.71
C PRO A 70 -14.23 9.66 -8.96
N ALA A 71 -13.83 9.77 -7.69
CA ALA A 71 -13.91 11.05 -6.98
C ALA A 71 -12.83 12.00 -7.51
N GLU A 72 -13.04 13.30 -7.35
CA GLU A 72 -12.04 14.30 -7.69
C GLU A 72 -11.11 14.59 -6.49
N PHE A 73 -9.86 14.96 -6.75
CA PHE A 73 -8.95 15.42 -5.69
C PHE A 73 -9.23 16.89 -5.37
N ASN A 74 -10.37 17.17 -4.74
CA ASN A 74 -10.84 18.51 -4.41
C ASN A 74 -11.32 18.60 -2.95
N ILE A 75 -11.69 19.81 -2.51
CA ILE A 75 -12.11 20.05 -1.14
C ILE A 75 -13.39 19.28 -0.79
N ASP A 76 -14.37 19.25 -1.70
CA ASP A 76 -15.66 18.60 -1.46
C ASP A 76 -15.51 17.10 -1.23
N SER A 77 -14.67 16.43 -2.04
CA SER A 77 -14.40 15.00 -1.91
C SER A 77 -13.62 14.69 -0.63
N LEU A 78 -12.67 15.54 -0.22
CA LEU A 78 -11.93 15.35 1.03
C LEU A 78 -12.79 15.66 2.28
N LEU A 79 -13.77 16.56 2.18
CA LEU A 79 -14.70 16.87 3.27
C LEU A 79 -15.74 15.78 3.51
N GLN A 80 -16.02 14.92 2.51
CA GLN A 80 -16.80 13.71 2.73
C GLN A 80 -16.09 12.71 3.66
N LEU A 81 -14.78 12.86 3.81
CA LEU A 81 -13.92 11.94 4.52
C LEU A 81 -13.69 12.37 5.97
N GLN A 82 -13.41 13.66 6.17
CA GLN A 82 -13.08 14.25 7.47
C GLN A 82 -13.50 15.72 7.56
N SER A 83 -13.67 16.21 8.80
CA SER A 83 -13.98 17.64 9.03
C SER A 83 -12.82 18.53 8.58
N TYR A 84 -13.17 19.70 8.03
CA TYR A 84 -12.24 20.72 7.56
C TYR A 84 -11.20 21.15 8.61
N SER A 85 -11.60 21.22 9.88
CA SER A 85 -10.77 21.68 11.00
C SER A 85 -9.90 20.59 11.62
N SER A 86 -10.02 19.35 11.15
CA SER A 86 -9.27 18.23 11.70
C SER A 86 -7.79 18.38 11.37
N VAL A 87 -6.96 18.11 12.37
CA VAL A 87 -5.49 18.16 12.24
C VAL A 87 -4.98 16.72 12.21
N PHE A 88 -4.15 16.41 11.21
CA PHE A 88 -3.52 15.11 11.04
C PHE A 88 -2.02 15.27 10.86
N ASP A 89 -1.28 14.18 11.06
CA ASP A 89 0.14 14.15 10.80
C ASP A 89 0.40 14.11 9.28
N ILE A 90 0.98 15.19 8.77
CA ILE A 90 1.43 15.34 7.39
C ILE A 90 2.92 15.05 7.35
N GLU A 91 3.29 14.06 6.56
CA GLU A 91 4.68 13.70 6.26
C GLU A 91 5.13 14.46 5.01
N GLY A 92 6.15 15.31 5.17
CA GLY A 92 6.81 15.96 4.05
C GLY A 92 7.86 15.06 3.42
N ILE A 93 7.67 14.69 2.16
CA ILE A 93 8.63 13.93 1.36
C ILE A 93 9.56 14.92 0.68
N LEU A 94 10.81 14.97 1.15
CA LEU A 94 11.81 15.91 0.64
C LEU A 94 12.17 15.59 -0.81
N THR A 95 11.64 16.40 -1.72
CA THR A 95 11.86 16.31 -3.16
C THR A 95 13.14 17.06 -3.55
N CYS A 96 14.31 16.55 -3.16
CA CYS A 96 15.58 17.17 -3.53
C CYS A 96 15.93 17.07 -5.03
N LEU A 97 15.04 16.52 -5.88
CA LEU A 97 15.41 16.07 -7.22
C LEU A 97 14.60 16.68 -8.38
N LEU A 98 13.42 17.28 -8.15
CA LEU A 98 12.57 17.72 -9.28
C LEU A 98 12.84 19.13 -9.79
N THR A 99 13.49 20.00 -9.02
CA THR A 99 13.62 21.42 -9.40
C THR A 99 14.98 21.81 -9.98
N GLY A 100 15.98 20.91 -9.99
CA GLY A 100 17.35 21.20 -10.46
C GLY A 100 18.06 22.34 -9.70
N ARG A 101 17.37 23.03 -8.77
CA ARG A 101 17.91 24.08 -7.91
C ARG A 101 18.38 23.43 -6.63
N VAL A 102 19.63 22.99 -6.64
CA VAL A 102 20.38 22.64 -5.45
C VAL A 102 20.60 23.92 -4.65
N GLY A 103 19.61 24.31 -3.84
CA GLY A 103 19.83 25.26 -2.76
C GLY A 103 20.84 24.64 -1.80
N SER A 104 21.93 25.36 -1.54
CA SER A 104 23.17 24.94 -0.88
C SER A 104 23.06 24.51 0.60
N SER A 105 21.90 24.03 1.06
CA SER A 105 21.66 23.65 2.46
C SER A 105 21.20 22.20 2.67
N PHE A 106 21.33 21.31 1.68
CA PHE A 106 20.86 19.91 1.76
C PHE A 106 22.01 18.90 1.94
N LYS A 107 22.77 19.01 3.03
CA LYS A 107 23.70 17.94 3.49
C LYS A 107 23.05 16.89 4.38
N ASP A 108 21.76 17.01 4.68
CA ASP A 108 21.12 16.33 5.83
C ASP A 108 20.07 15.27 5.46
N LEU A 109 20.18 14.64 4.29
CA LEU A 109 19.42 13.43 3.92
C LEU A 109 20.25 12.15 4.09
N SER A 110 21.07 12.12 5.13
CA SER A 110 21.55 10.86 5.70
C SER A 110 20.35 10.15 6.35
N ALA A 111 20.42 8.82 6.48
CA ALA A 111 19.42 8.00 7.20
C ALA A 111 19.13 8.46 8.65
N SER A 112 19.82 9.49 9.14
CA SER A 112 19.69 10.09 10.47
C SER A 112 18.53 11.08 10.63
N ASN A 113 17.86 11.55 9.57
CA ASN A 113 16.76 12.51 9.70
C ASN A 113 15.46 11.93 9.14
N PRO A 114 14.60 11.32 9.98
CA PRO A 114 13.31 10.83 9.54
C PRO A 114 12.47 11.98 8.94
N PRO A 115 11.56 11.67 8.02
CA PRO A 115 10.67 12.66 7.44
C PRO A 115 9.94 13.39 8.57
N LYS A 116 9.97 14.73 8.52
CA LYS A 116 9.41 15.57 9.58
C LYS A 116 7.89 15.52 9.50
N LEU A 117 7.27 14.83 10.46
CA LEU A 117 5.84 14.89 10.69
C LEU A 117 5.47 16.30 11.16
N ARG A 118 4.41 16.86 10.58
CA ARG A 118 3.83 18.15 10.99
C ARG A 118 2.33 18.03 11.04
N GLY A 119 1.73 18.55 12.10
CA GLY A 119 0.28 18.72 12.14
C GLY A 119 -0.18 19.67 11.05
N GLY A 120 -1.21 19.28 10.30
CA GLY A 120 -1.86 20.12 9.31
C GLY A 120 -3.26 19.62 8.95
N THR A 121 -3.94 20.39 8.11
CA THR A 121 -5.33 20.18 7.72
C THR A 121 -5.46 19.72 6.26
N ILE A 122 -6.67 19.31 5.86
CA ILE A 122 -7.02 19.04 4.45
C ILE A 122 -6.64 20.23 3.56
N ASN A 123 -6.86 21.45 4.02
CA ASN A 123 -6.53 22.66 3.27
C ASN A 123 -5.02 22.79 3.01
N ASP A 124 -4.18 22.37 3.96
CA ASP A 124 -2.74 22.41 3.78
C ASP A 124 -2.25 21.43 2.71
N ILE A 125 -2.88 20.24 2.64
CA ILE A 125 -2.62 19.25 1.58
C ILE A 125 -3.04 19.81 0.22
N LEU A 126 -4.24 20.39 0.11
CA LEU A 126 -4.75 20.97 -1.14
C LEU A 126 -3.90 22.15 -1.62
N LYS A 127 -3.43 23.01 -0.70
CA LYS A 127 -2.49 24.09 -1.02
C LYS A 127 -1.20 23.53 -1.60
N CYS A 128 -0.67 22.44 -1.04
CA CYS A 128 0.51 21.78 -1.60
C CYS A 128 0.21 21.21 -2.99
N ALA A 129 -0.93 20.56 -3.19
CA ALA A 129 -1.32 19.97 -4.47
C ALA A 129 -1.46 21.00 -5.61
N LYS A 130 -1.92 22.22 -5.29
CA LYS A 130 -2.15 23.32 -6.25
C LYS A 130 -0.89 24.15 -6.58
N GLN A 131 0.25 23.88 -5.96
CA GLN A 131 1.49 24.58 -6.29
C GLN A 131 2.01 24.10 -7.65
N ASP A 132 2.21 25.06 -8.56
CA ASP A 132 2.75 24.82 -9.90
C ASP A 132 4.29 24.76 -9.91
N ASP A 133 4.95 25.61 -9.11
CA ASP A 133 6.41 25.61 -8.92
C ASP A 133 6.79 25.20 -7.49
N GLY A 134 7.85 24.39 -7.35
CA GLY A 134 8.35 23.93 -6.06
C GLY A 134 7.34 23.11 -5.23
N ARG A 135 6.42 22.40 -5.91
CA ARG A 135 5.36 21.60 -5.29
C ARG A 135 5.92 20.75 -4.16
N LYS A 136 5.42 20.97 -2.95
CA LYS A 136 5.73 20.10 -1.82
C LYS A 136 5.04 18.76 -1.99
N ILE A 137 5.82 17.69 -1.98
CA ILE A 137 5.29 16.33 -1.91
C ILE A 137 4.98 16.03 -0.44
N VAL A 138 3.71 15.82 -0.17
CA VAL A 138 3.19 15.49 1.16
C VAL A 138 2.28 14.27 1.10
N GLN A 139 2.22 13.55 2.22
CA GLN A 139 1.28 12.45 2.43
C GLN A 139 0.78 12.43 3.89
N VAL A 140 -0.43 11.90 4.06
CA VAL A 140 -1.04 11.57 5.35
C VAL A 140 -1.27 10.06 5.35
N ARG A 141 -0.57 9.37 6.25
CA ARG A 141 -0.65 7.89 6.36
C ARG A 141 -1.84 7.40 7.17
N SER A 142 -2.30 8.22 8.10
CA SER A 142 -3.34 7.83 9.05
C SER A 142 -4.28 9.01 9.26
N MET A 143 -5.26 9.14 8.37
CA MET A 143 -6.41 10.02 8.57
C MET A 143 -7.59 9.14 9.05
N PRO A 144 -7.95 9.13 10.34
CA PRO A 144 -8.98 8.25 10.87
C PRO A 144 -10.29 8.34 10.08
N TYR A 145 -10.91 7.20 9.76
CA TYR A 145 -12.16 7.16 9.01
C TYR A 145 -13.35 6.87 9.94
N SER A 146 -13.69 7.82 10.80
CA SER A 146 -14.74 7.64 11.82
C SER A 146 -16.12 7.31 11.26
N SER A 147 -16.40 7.70 10.01
CA SER A 147 -17.65 7.42 9.31
C SER A 147 -17.63 6.14 8.48
N ALA A 148 -16.54 5.36 8.48
CA ALA A 148 -16.48 4.03 7.86
C ALA A 148 -17.66 3.15 8.32
N GLY A 149 -18.09 3.36 9.57
CA GLY A 149 -19.18 2.62 10.17
C GLY A 149 -18.88 1.13 10.19
N TRP A 150 -19.95 0.34 10.16
CA TRP A 150 -19.90 -1.11 10.12
C TRP A 150 -20.23 -1.56 8.71
N THR A 151 -19.23 -1.65 7.84
CA THR A 151 -19.43 -2.36 6.57
C THR A 151 -19.08 -3.82 6.79
N VAL A 152 -20.11 -4.68 6.86
CA VAL A 152 -19.93 -6.13 6.76
C VAL A 152 -19.46 -6.43 5.34
N GLY A 153 -18.15 -6.30 5.13
CA GLY A 153 -17.49 -6.80 3.93
C GLY A 153 -17.51 -8.33 3.99
N PRO A 154 -17.53 -9.01 2.83
CA PRO A 154 -17.57 -10.48 2.79
C PRO A 154 -16.40 -11.15 3.54
N PHE A 155 -15.31 -10.41 3.79
CA PHE A 155 -14.11 -10.89 4.47
C PHE A 155 -13.59 -9.92 5.55
N SER A 156 -14.46 -9.10 6.17
CA SER A 156 -14.06 -8.19 7.26
C SER A 156 -13.61 -8.99 8.50
N THR A 157 -12.30 -8.98 8.77
CA THR A 157 -11.67 -9.71 9.88
C THR A 157 -11.65 -8.92 11.18
N ASP A 158 -11.65 -7.59 11.10
CA ASP A 158 -11.64 -6.67 12.24
C ASP A 158 -12.92 -6.79 13.08
N TYR A 159 -14.09 -6.86 12.43
CA TYR A 159 -15.36 -7.11 13.11
C TYR A 159 -15.35 -8.45 13.85
N VAL A 160 -14.95 -9.52 13.16
CA VAL A 160 -14.93 -10.88 13.73
C VAL A 160 -13.94 -10.95 14.90
N ALA A 161 -12.75 -10.36 14.74
CA ALA A 161 -11.73 -10.30 15.79
C ALA A 161 -12.26 -9.57 17.03
N TRP A 162 -12.86 -8.39 16.84
CA TRP A 162 -13.43 -7.64 17.96
C TRP A 162 -14.56 -8.38 18.66
N ARG A 163 -15.52 -8.94 17.91
CA ARG A 163 -16.63 -9.72 18.49
C ARG A 163 -16.14 -10.90 19.32
N ALA A 164 -15.00 -11.50 18.95
CA ALA A 164 -14.39 -12.57 19.72
C ALA A 164 -13.71 -12.06 21.02
N THR A 165 -13.26 -10.81 21.05
CA THR A 165 -12.50 -10.25 22.18
C THR A 165 -13.24 -9.23 23.04
N GLU A 166 -14.38 -8.69 22.60
CA GLU A 166 -15.10 -7.56 23.22
C GLU A 166 -15.51 -7.76 24.69
N ARG A 167 -15.50 -9.02 25.18
CA ARG A 167 -15.83 -9.37 26.57
C ARG A 167 -14.63 -9.72 27.44
N LEU A 168 -13.42 -9.67 26.87
CA LEU A 168 -12.20 -9.97 27.60
C LEU A 168 -11.86 -8.79 28.53
N PRO A 169 -11.19 -9.02 29.67
CA PRO A 169 -10.93 -7.97 30.66
C PRO A 169 -10.22 -6.72 30.09
N PHE A 170 -9.37 -6.89 29.07
CA PHE A 170 -8.68 -5.80 28.39
C PHE A 170 -9.53 -5.03 27.36
N ALA A 171 -10.72 -5.54 27.02
CA ALA A 171 -11.71 -4.90 26.15
C ALA A 171 -12.94 -4.41 26.93
N ASN A 172 -13.02 -4.71 28.23
CA ASN A 172 -14.14 -4.39 29.11
C ASN A 172 -14.04 -3.00 29.76
N ASP A 173 -13.06 -2.16 29.38
CA ASP A 173 -13.07 -0.77 29.79
C ASP A 173 -14.37 -0.14 29.27
N SER A 174 -15.22 0.28 30.21
CA SER A 174 -16.68 0.44 30.12
C SER A 174 -17.18 1.61 29.24
N GLY A 175 -16.46 1.91 28.18
CA GLY A 175 -16.80 2.87 27.14
C GLY A 175 -16.00 2.69 25.84
N GLN A 176 -15.19 1.64 25.71
CA GLN A 176 -14.44 1.38 24.48
C GLN A 176 -15.36 0.74 23.44
N HIS A 177 -15.79 1.55 22.48
CA HIS A 177 -16.30 1.05 21.21
C HIS A 177 -15.15 0.37 20.43
N LEU A 178 -15.48 -0.51 19.49
CA LEU A 178 -14.52 -1.05 18.51
C LEU A 178 -13.65 0.12 18.00
N PRO A 179 -12.31 -0.01 17.99
CA PRO A 179 -11.43 1.08 17.58
C PRO A 179 -11.42 1.24 16.06
N ILE A 180 -12.56 1.63 15.49
CA ILE A 180 -12.76 1.83 14.04
C ILE A 180 -11.72 2.80 13.50
N ALA A 181 -11.42 3.85 14.26
CA ALA A 181 -10.39 4.83 13.90
C ALA A 181 -8.97 4.25 13.81
N ASP A 182 -8.69 3.14 14.51
CA ASP A 182 -7.37 2.50 14.51
C ASP A 182 -7.24 1.44 13.40
N SER A 183 -8.35 0.86 12.94
CA SER A 183 -8.37 -0.15 11.87
C SER A 183 -8.80 0.40 10.50
N HIS A 184 -9.49 1.54 10.47
CA HIS A 184 -9.94 2.22 9.26
C HIS A 184 -9.39 3.63 9.22
N PHE A 185 -8.44 3.83 8.34
CA PHE A 185 -7.85 5.13 8.06
C PHE A 185 -7.82 5.35 6.56
N GLN A 186 -7.67 6.61 6.20
CA GLN A 186 -7.52 7.04 4.84
C GLN A 186 -6.11 7.53 4.59
N LEU A 187 -5.69 7.31 3.35
CA LEU A 187 -4.41 7.70 2.82
C LEU A 187 -4.65 8.85 1.85
N VAL A 188 -4.07 10.01 2.12
CA VAL A 188 -4.16 11.18 1.25
C VAL A 188 -2.76 11.62 0.91
N ALA A 189 -2.45 11.69 -0.38
CA ALA A 189 -1.11 12.02 -0.82
C ALA A 189 -1.14 12.82 -2.11
N THR A 190 -0.12 13.65 -2.27
CA THR A 190 0.10 14.44 -3.49
C THR A 190 0.90 13.64 -4.52
N LYS A 191 0.79 14.02 -5.79
CA LYS A 191 1.55 13.39 -6.88
C LYS A 191 3.04 13.33 -6.57
N GLY A 192 3.63 12.15 -6.77
CA GLY A 192 5.04 11.86 -6.50
C GLY A 192 5.33 11.44 -5.05
N ALA A 193 4.33 11.42 -4.18
CA ALA A 193 4.47 10.81 -2.86
C ALA A 193 4.77 9.33 -3.01
N TYR A 194 5.67 8.83 -2.15
CA TYR A 194 6.05 7.45 -2.14
C TYR A 194 6.26 6.94 -0.72
N VAL A 195 6.03 5.64 -0.56
CA VAL A 195 6.31 4.90 0.67
C VAL A 195 7.28 3.79 0.29
N TRP A 196 8.38 3.71 1.04
CA TRP A 196 9.29 2.58 0.93
C TRP A 196 8.61 1.31 1.42
N TRP A 197 9.25 0.18 1.10
CA TRP A 197 8.78 -1.12 1.53
C TRP A 197 8.40 -1.17 3.00
N ASP A 198 7.19 -1.63 3.22
CA ASP A 198 6.64 -1.81 4.55
C ASP A 198 5.86 -3.11 4.59
N VAL A 199 5.89 -3.79 5.74
CA VAL A 199 5.09 -4.98 5.99
C VAL A 199 3.79 -4.54 6.66
N ALA A 200 2.68 -5.19 6.35
CA ALA A 200 1.43 -4.94 7.05
C ALA A 200 1.65 -5.02 8.58
N PRO A 201 1.29 -3.98 9.35
CA PRO A 201 1.56 -3.96 10.78
C PRO A 201 0.92 -5.18 11.45
N ARG A 202 1.72 -5.85 12.29
CA ARG A 202 1.30 -7.04 13.06
C ARG A 202 0.85 -8.24 12.19
N GLY A 203 1.17 -8.26 10.90
CA GLY A 203 0.81 -9.35 9.98
C GLY A 203 -0.69 -9.47 9.71
N LEU A 204 -1.48 -8.42 9.96
CA LEU A 204 -2.94 -8.44 9.87
C LEU A 204 -3.48 -8.28 8.43
N GLY A 205 -2.60 -8.17 7.44
CA GLY A 205 -2.95 -7.82 6.07
C GLY A 205 -3.31 -6.35 5.87
N ARG A 206 -3.54 -5.98 4.61
CA ARG A 206 -3.99 -4.65 4.18
C ARG A 206 -5.18 -4.78 3.24
N HIS A 207 -6.12 -3.86 3.42
CA HIS A 207 -7.26 -3.64 2.53
C HIS A 207 -7.23 -2.19 2.09
N LEU A 208 -6.99 -1.95 0.79
CA LEU A 208 -6.89 -0.61 0.22
C LEU A 208 -7.96 -0.44 -0.87
N THR A 209 -8.76 0.62 -0.77
CA THR A 209 -9.74 0.99 -1.80
C THR A 209 -9.38 2.36 -2.36
N PHE A 210 -9.31 2.44 -3.69
CA PHE A 210 -8.90 3.64 -4.39
C PHE A 210 -10.12 4.45 -4.82
N LYS A 211 -10.18 5.71 -4.37
CA LYS A 211 -11.31 6.63 -4.65
C LYS A 211 -10.99 7.68 -5.71
N THR A 212 -9.74 8.14 -5.78
CA THR A 212 -9.28 9.18 -6.70
C THR A 212 -7.80 8.99 -7.03
N GLY A 213 -7.36 9.57 -8.14
CA GLY A 213 -5.98 9.44 -8.65
C GLY A 213 -5.61 7.97 -8.91
N GLY A 214 -4.34 7.64 -8.75
CA GLY A 214 -3.93 6.24 -8.65
C GLY A 214 -2.56 6.04 -8.03
N GLN A 215 -2.27 4.79 -7.74
CA GLN A 215 -1.09 4.39 -7.01
C GLN A 215 -0.45 3.19 -7.68
N CYS A 216 0.85 3.32 -7.93
CA CYS A 216 1.68 2.20 -8.30
C CYS A 216 2.07 1.44 -7.04
N ILE A 217 1.72 0.15 -6.98
CA ILE A 217 2.06 -0.75 -5.89
C ILE A 217 3.10 -1.76 -6.38
N TRP A 218 4.18 -1.91 -5.61
CA TRP A 218 5.11 -3.03 -5.77
C TRP A 218 4.83 -4.06 -4.68
N ILE A 219 4.78 -5.34 -5.02
CA ILE A 219 4.63 -6.44 -4.06
C ILE A 219 5.85 -7.34 -4.18
N ALA A 220 6.57 -7.55 -3.06
CA ALA A 220 7.59 -8.57 -2.97
C ALA A 220 7.02 -9.86 -2.34
N ARG A 221 7.22 -10.98 -3.03
CA ARG A 221 6.92 -12.33 -2.53
C ARG A 221 8.15 -13.23 -2.58
N PRO A 222 8.29 -14.24 -1.71
CA PRO A 222 9.31 -15.26 -1.88
C PRO A 222 9.17 -15.94 -3.24
N ARG A 223 10.31 -16.29 -3.84
CA ARG A 223 10.32 -17.15 -5.02
C ARG A 223 9.90 -18.56 -4.62
N ALA A 224 9.03 -19.17 -5.42
CA ALA A 224 8.70 -20.58 -5.23
C ALA A 224 9.94 -21.43 -5.50
N ARG A 225 10.05 -22.58 -4.83
CA ARG A 225 11.08 -23.56 -5.19
C ARG A 225 10.86 -24.03 -6.62
N ALA A 226 11.96 -24.13 -7.39
CA ALA A 226 11.96 -24.33 -8.84
C ALA A 226 11.17 -25.57 -9.33
N GLU A 227 10.92 -26.54 -8.45
CA GLU A 227 10.22 -27.79 -8.76
C GLU A 227 8.71 -27.61 -9.10
N ASN A 228 8.10 -26.45 -8.81
CA ASN A 228 6.64 -26.25 -8.91
C ASN A 228 6.18 -25.25 -9.97
N GLY A 229 6.99 -24.94 -10.98
CA GLY A 229 6.57 -24.03 -12.06
C GLY A 229 6.16 -22.63 -11.56
N ASN A 230 6.88 -22.09 -10.57
CA ASN A 230 6.64 -20.81 -9.90
C ASN A 230 5.32 -20.68 -9.09
N VAL A 231 4.60 -21.78 -8.88
CA VAL A 231 3.42 -21.81 -8.01
C VAL A 231 3.86 -22.00 -6.56
N LEU A 232 3.50 -21.04 -5.70
CA LEU A 232 3.80 -21.10 -4.28
C LEU A 232 2.91 -22.13 -3.59
N ARG A 233 3.51 -23.04 -2.81
CA ARG A 233 2.83 -23.94 -1.88
C ARG A 233 2.88 -23.34 -0.46
N PRO A 234 2.00 -23.77 0.45
CA PRO A 234 2.08 -23.39 1.87
C PRO A 234 3.49 -23.48 2.48
N SER A 235 4.27 -24.50 2.12
CA SER A 235 5.66 -24.68 2.56
C SER A 235 6.65 -23.64 2.03
N ASP A 236 6.33 -22.96 0.92
CA ASP A 236 7.12 -21.83 0.42
C ASP A 236 6.83 -20.55 1.22
N TYR A 237 5.74 -20.50 1.99
CA TYR A 237 5.42 -19.41 2.91
C TYR A 237 6.03 -19.59 4.30
N ASP A 238 6.42 -20.81 4.68
CA ASP A 238 7.18 -21.03 5.92
C ASP A 238 8.49 -20.22 5.91
N ILE A 239 9.02 -19.94 4.70
CA ILE A 239 10.12 -19.00 4.44
C ILE A 239 9.76 -17.59 4.95
N MET A 240 8.54 -17.06 4.74
CA MET A 240 8.16 -15.76 5.32
C MET A 240 8.14 -15.75 6.86
N GLY A 241 8.03 -16.91 7.51
CA GLY A 241 8.17 -17.05 8.96
C GLY A 241 9.63 -17.01 9.42
N ASP A 242 10.60 -17.15 8.51
CA ASP A 242 12.02 -17.05 8.80
C ASP A 242 12.45 -15.59 8.94
N VAL A 243 12.53 -15.16 10.19
CA VAL A 243 13.02 -13.82 10.58
C VAL A 243 14.42 -13.53 9.99
N GLY A 244 15.23 -14.58 9.71
CA GLY A 244 16.54 -14.45 9.09
C GLY A 244 16.52 -13.79 7.71
N LEU A 245 15.42 -13.93 6.95
CA LEU A 245 15.24 -13.25 5.66
C LEU A 245 15.18 -11.73 5.80
N PHE A 246 14.68 -11.23 6.93
CA PHE A 246 14.51 -9.81 7.19
C PHE A 246 15.69 -9.21 7.95
N LEU A 247 16.46 -10.02 8.69
CA LEU A 247 17.54 -9.54 9.56
C LEU A 247 18.97 -9.76 9.00
N SER A 248 19.20 -10.75 8.13
CA SER A 248 20.54 -11.30 7.87
C SER A 248 20.98 -11.29 6.40
N GLY A 249 20.77 -10.17 5.68
CA GLY A 249 21.20 -10.00 4.28
C GLY A 249 20.28 -10.62 3.22
N GLY A 250 19.17 -11.23 3.64
CA GLY A 250 18.14 -11.77 2.74
C GLY A 250 17.22 -10.69 2.13
N TYR A 251 17.12 -9.53 2.78
CA TYR A 251 16.32 -8.41 2.32
C TYR A 251 17.12 -7.11 2.42
N HIS A 252 17.15 -6.36 1.32
CA HIS A 252 17.81 -5.07 1.24
C HIS A 252 16.85 -4.10 0.56
N ASP A 253 16.45 -3.04 1.25
CA ASP A 253 15.57 -1.99 0.70
C ASP A 253 16.11 -1.41 -0.61
N SER A 254 17.44 -1.34 -0.71
CA SER A 254 18.17 -0.87 -1.89
C SER A 254 18.33 -1.92 -3.00
N LYS A 255 18.10 -3.22 -2.71
CA LYS A 255 18.19 -4.33 -3.69
C LYS A 255 17.08 -5.35 -3.44
N PRO A 256 15.83 -4.99 -3.71
CA PRO A 256 14.69 -5.83 -3.39
C PRO A 256 14.49 -6.95 -4.40
N ARG A 257 15.09 -6.84 -5.59
CA ARG A 257 15.34 -7.98 -6.45
C ARG A 257 16.61 -8.67 -6.01
N ASN A 258 16.44 -9.77 -5.29
CA ASN A 258 17.51 -10.72 -5.03
C ASN A 258 17.01 -12.13 -5.32
N THR A 259 17.84 -13.13 -5.00
CA THR A 259 17.53 -14.54 -5.24
C THR A 259 16.36 -15.06 -4.42
N TYR A 260 15.95 -14.35 -3.36
CA TYR A 260 14.88 -14.76 -2.46
C TYR A 260 13.52 -14.17 -2.87
N TRP A 261 13.50 -12.98 -3.46
CA TRP A 261 12.27 -12.25 -3.75
C TRP A 261 11.94 -12.20 -5.25
N GLN A 262 10.65 -12.35 -5.55
CA GLN A 262 10.02 -11.96 -6.79
C GLN A 262 9.22 -10.68 -6.53
N VAL A 263 9.50 -9.65 -7.32
CA VAL A 263 8.85 -8.35 -7.22
C VAL A 263 8.04 -8.13 -8.49
N GLU A 264 6.75 -7.86 -8.31
CA GLU A 264 5.84 -7.45 -9.38
C GLU A 264 5.20 -6.11 -9.03
N GLN A 265 4.73 -5.43 -10.07
CA GLN A 265 4.14 -4.10 -9.98
C GLN A 265 2.74 -4.12 -10.56
N ILE A 266 1.83 -3.34 -9.96
CA ILE A 266 0.51 -3.06 -10.51
C ILE A 266 0.13 -1.60 -10.27
N TYR A 267 -0.61 -1.02 -11.21
CA TYR A 267 -1.22 0.28 -11.04
C TYR A 267 -2.66 0.11 -10.58
N LEU A 268 -3.02 0.77 -9.47
CA LEU A 268 -4.37 0.76 -8.90
C LEU A 268 -4.99 2.14 -9.02
N GLY A 269 -6.15 2.19 -9.68
CA GLY A 269 -6.93 3.41 -9.89
C GLY A 269 -8.31 3.34 -9.23
N PRO A 270 -9.16 4.35 -9.44
CA PRO A 270 -10.47 4.42 -8.81
C PRO A 270 -11.33 3.21 -9.19
N GLY A 271 -12.06 2.67 -8.20
CA GLY A 271 -12.85 1.44 -8.39
C GLY A 271 -12.07 0.14 -8.19
N MET A 272 -10.76 0.22 -7.96
CA MET A 272 -9.96 -0.95 -7.60
C MET A 272 -9.85 -1.08 -6.08
N THR A 273 -9.88 -2.32 -5.61
CA THR A 273 -9.67 -2.69 -4.21
C THR A 273 -8.61 -3.78 -4.12
N MET A 274 -7.62 -3.59 -3.26
CA MET A 274 -6.55 -4.55 -2.99
C MET A 274 -6.72 -5.21 -1.64
N TYR A 275 -6.52 -6.52 -1.59
CA TYR A 275 -6.41 -7.33 -0.38
C TYR A 275 -5.06 -8.06 -0.37
N ALA A 276 -4.22 -7.82 0.63
CA ALA A 276 -2.90 -8.41 0.78
C ALA A 276 -2.69 -8.93 2.21
N LEU A 277 -2.06 -10.11 2.39
CA LEU A 277 -1.83 -10.70 3.73
C LEU A 277 -0.48 -10.24 4.32
N ILE A 278 0.60 -10.43 3.56
CA ILE A 278 1.96 -10.00 3.90
C ILE A 278 2.62 -9.68 2.58
N ALA A 279 2.88 -8.40 2.36
CA ALA A 279 3.68 -7.93 1.25
C ALA A 279 4.52 -6.80 1.79
N LEU A 280 5.79 -6.80 1.43
CA LEU A 280 6.50 -5.53 1.36
C LEU A 280 5.77 -4.76 0.25
N SER A 281 5.24 -3.58 0.56
CA SER A 281 4.66 -2.70 -0.46
C SER A 281 5.45 -1.41 -0.61
N GLY A 282 5.94 -1.17 -1.82
CA GLY A 282 6.34 0.18 -2.24
C GLY A 282 5.11 0.86 -2.83
N GLU A 283 4.99 2.16 -2.66
CA GLU A 283 3.85 2.92 -3.18
C GLU A 283 4.33 4.18 -3.88
N CYS A 284 3.74 4.55 -5.03
CA CYS A 284 3.98 5.83 -5.68
C CYS A 284 2.68 6.40 -6.25
N VAL A 285 2.35 7.65 -5.91
CA VAL A 285 1.08 8.28 -6.28
C VAL A 285 1.19 9.05 -7.59
N SER A 286 0.31 8.74 -8.54
CA SER A 286 0.12 9.50 -9.78
C SER A 286 -1.26 10.14 -9.81
N ASN A 287 -1.30 11.45 -10.05
CA ASN A 287 -2.50 12.11 -10.59
C ASN A 287 -2.47 11.99 -12.11
#